data_AF-M6HH49-F1
#
_entry.id   AF-M6HH49-F1
#
_cell.length_a   1.000
_cell.length_b   1.000
_cell.length_c   1.000
_cell.angle_alpha   90.00
_cell.angle_beta   90.00
_cell.angle_gamma   90.00
#
_symmetry.space_group_name_H-M   'P 1'
#
loop_
_entity.id
_entity.type
_entity.pdbx_description
1 polymer ?
#
loop_
_entity_poly.entity_id
_entity_poly.type
_entity_poly.pdbx_seq_one_letter_code
_entity_poly.pdbx_strand_id
1 'polypeptide(L)'
;MFSRFYLPILPLIFVWTEQEILYLIQSHSKHKKTAYLILYSIPILILLRWDIYKGLSLPVVSGIADENQVYKRESMERIRNEILPWRKHFEKSKVRVAFAGSECFLIYYLNPILAIETETGLTDPIIARTEFKDLERVGHGKSIPLQYLKERNIHLILYSNGLPEKTEYNEFLTGNFSTPWRILTYSPSVMKELLKIPSFHAVDFESYLDTYRYEYRKLNVTQRKEKFSEFDSYYFKNGEDKNRREWYQNNL
;
A
#
# COMPACT_ATOMS: atom_id res chain seq x y z
N MET A 1 -14.60 -6.42 0.42
CA MET A 1 -14.91 -6.85 -0.97
C MET A 1 -15.86 -8.05 -1.02
N PHE A 2 -15.79 -9.00 -0.08
CA PHE A 2 -16.56 -10.25 -0.13
C PHE A 2 -18.07 -10.15 0.13
N SER A 3 -18.56 -9.05 0.71
CA SER A 3 -20.01 -8.81 0.86
C SER A 3 -20.74 -8.75 -0.49
N ARG A 4 -20.02 -8.45 -1.58
CA ARG A 4 -20.54 -8.37 -2.94
C ARG A 4 -20.93 -9.73 -3.53
N PHE A 5 -20.38 -10.83 -3.00
CA PHE A 5 -20.76 -12.19 -3.42
C PHE A 5 -22.10 -12.65 -2.81
N TYR A 6 -22.58 -11.98 -1.76
CA TYR A 6 -23.90 -12.26 -1.18
C TYR A 6 -25.02 -11.47 -1.87
N LEU A 7 -24.70 -10.40 -2.61
CA LEU A 7 -25.69 -9.60 -3.36
C LEU A 7 -26.51 -10.45 -4.34
N PRO A 8 -25.94 -11.39 -5.12
CA PRO A 8 -26.72 -12.26 -6.00
C PRO A 8 -27.60 -13.28 -5.26
N ILE A 9 -27.24 -13.64 -4.01
CA ILE A 9 -27.93 -14.67 -3.23
C ILE A 9 -29.03 -14.05 -2.33
N LEU A 10 -28.94 -12.75 -2.06
CA LEU A 10 -29.91 -11.99 -1.27
C LEU A 10 -31.38 -12.17 -1.71
N PRO A 11 -31.73 -12.15 -3.01
CA PRO A 11 -33.09 -12.43 -3.45
C PRO A 11 -33.58 -13.83 -3.07
N LEU A 12 -32.71 -14.84 -3.15
CA LEU A 12 -33.03 -16.21 -2.75
C LEU A 12 -33.23 -16.32 -1.23
N ILE A 13 -32.40 -15.60 -0.45
CA ILE A 13 -32.57 -15.51 1.01
C ILE A 13 -33.89 -14.85 1.36
N PHE A 14 -34.28 -13.77 0.67
CA PHE A 14 -35.56 -13.10 0.93
C PHE A 14 -36.77 -13.97 0.61
N VAL A 15 -36.79 -14.61 -0.56
CA VAL A 15 -37.86 -15.56 -0.93
C VAL A 15 -37.91 -16.71 0.06
N TRP A 16 -36.75 -17.21 0.50
CA TRP A 16 -36.71 -18.25 1.52
C TRP A 16 -37.29 -17.76 2.85
N THR A 17 -36.89 -16.60 3.36
CA THR A 17 -37.44 -16.04 4.60
C THR A 17 -38.94 -15.77 4.53
N GLU A 18 -39.45 -15.31 3.38
CA GLU A 18 -40.88 -15.11 3.16
C GLU A 18 -41.64 -16.44 3.21
N GLN A 19 -41.11 -17.48 2.56
CA GLN A 19 -41.68 -18.82 2.59
C GLN A 19 -41.69 -19.43 4.01
N GLU A 20 -40.65 -19.17 4.82
CA GLU A 20 -40.59 -19.64 6.20
C GLU A 20 -41.59 -18.94 7.12
N ILE A 21 -41.78 -17.63 6.95
CA ILE A 21 -42.81 -16.88 7.67
C ILE A 21 -44.21 -17.43 7.33
N LEU A 22 -44.47 -17.68 6.04
CA LEU A 22 -45.74 -18.27 5.59
C LEU A 22 -45.93 -19.71 6.10
N TYR A 23 -44.84 -20.47 6.22
CA TYR A 23 -44.83 -21.85 6.72
C TYR A 23 -45.10 -21.94 8.23
N LEU A 24 -44.51 -21.05 9.04
CA LEU A 24 -44.76 -20.99 10.49
C LEU A 24 -46.22 -20.67 10.84
N ILE A 25 -46.93 -20.02 9.93
CA ILE A 25 -48.35 -19.65 10.08
C ILE A 25 -49.28 -20.83 9.74
N GLN A 26 -48.82 -21.88 9.04
CA GLN A 26 -49.66 -22.96 8.53
C GLN A 26 -49.31 -24.35 9.11
N SER A 27 -50.34 -25.18 9.34
CA SER A 27 -50.18 -26.57 9.80
C SER A 27 -49.73 -27.48 8.65
N HIS A 28 -48.57 -28.14 8.78
CA HIS A 28 -47.94 -28.86 7.67
C HIS A 28 -47.63 -30.34 7.96
N SER A 29 -47.68 -31.14 6.89
CA SER A 29 -47.42 -32.59 6.89
C SER A 29 -45.95 -32.93 7.18
N LYS A 30 -45.69 -34.16 7.67
CA LYS A 30 -44.36 -34.63 8.08
C LYS A 30 -43.28 -34.54 6.98
N HIS A 31 -43.64 -34.64 5.70
CA HIS A 31 -42.68 -34.57 4.58
C HIS A 31 -42.17 -33.15 4.31
N LYS A 32 -42.99 -32.12 4.54
CA LYS A 32 -42.51 -30.73 4.43
C LYS A 32 -41.54 -30.40 5.56
N LYS A 33 -41.83 -30.86 6.79
CA LYS A 33 -40.94 -30.66 7.96
C LYS A 33 -39.53 -31.21 7.75
N THR A 34 -39.39 -32.34 7.06
CA THR A 34 -38.09 -32.97 6.79
C THR A 34 -37.29 -32.23 5.70
N ALA A 35 -37.96 -31.78 4.63
CA ALA A 35 -37.31 -30.96 3.60
C ALA A 35 -36.77 -29.64 4.18
N TYR A 36 -37.54 -28.98 5.05
CA TYR A 36 -37.11 -27.77 5.72
C TYR A 36 -35.96 -28.00 6.70
N LEU A 37 -35.95 -29.11 7.46
CA LEU A 37 -34.81 -29.48 8.31
C LEU A 37 -33.50 -29.57 7.53
N ILE A 38 -33.54 -30.17 6.33
CA ILE A 38 -32.38 -30.24 5.43
C ILE A 38 -31.99 -28.84 4.95
N LEU A 39 -32.95 -28.01 4.55
CA LEU A 39 -32.68 -26.64 4.11
C LEU A 39 -32.05 -25.78 5.22
N TYR A 40 -32.55 -25.87 6.45
CA TYR A 40 -31.99 -25.20 7.63
C TYR A 40 -30.63 -25.71 8.06
N SER A 41 -30.32 -26.98 7.77
CA SER A 41 -28.99 -27.54 8.03
C SER A 41 -27.90 -26.90 7.16
N ILE A 42 -28.23 -26.41 5.96
CA ILE A 42 -27.25 -25.84 5.02
C ILE A 42 -26.56 -24.59 5.62
N PRO A 43 -27.25 -23.54 6.11
CA PRO A 43 -26.60 -22.42 6.78
C PRO A 43 -25.86 -22.81 8.04
N ILE A 44 -26.39 -23.77 8.81
CA ILE A 44 -25.72 -24.27 10.03
C ILE A 44 -24.39 -24.95 9.64
N LEU A 45 -24.36 -25.75 8.58
CA LEU A 45 -23.14 -26.38 8.07
C LEU A 45 -22.15 -25.36 7.48
N ILE A 46 -22.64 -24.27 6.89
CA ILE A 46 -21.79 -23.15 6.44
C ILE A 46 -21.19 -22.40 7.63
N LEU A 47 -21.95 -22.19 8.71
CA LEU A 47 -21.47 -21.56 9.95
C LEU A 47 -20.50 -22.47 10.71
N LEU A 48 -20.72 -23.78 10.66
CA LEU A 48 -19.83 -24.82 11.18
C LEU A 48 -18.67 -25.16 10.23
N ARG A 49 -18.47 -24.38 9.16
CA ARG A 49 -17.36 -24.58 8.22
C ARG A 49 -16.07 -24.69 9.02
N TRP A 50 -15.51 -25.89 9.03
CA TRP A 50 -14.18 -26.13 9.54
C TRP A 50 -13.20 -25.43 8.61
N ASP A 51 -12.44 -24.47 9.14
CA ASP A 51 -11.33 -23.89 8.39
C ASP A 51 -10.19 -24.92 8.36
N ILE A 52 -10.26 -25.84 7.40
CA ILE A 52 -9.26 -26.91 7.19
C ILE A 52 -7.86 -26.36 6.87
N TYR A 53 -7.76 -25.05 6.58
CA TYR A 53 -6.51 -24.36 6.30
C TYR A 53 -5.96 -23.59 7.50
N LYS A 54 -6.66 -23.58 8.64
CA LYS A 54 -6.25 -22.87 9.85
C LYS A 54 -4.95 -23.44 10.41
N GLY A 55 -3.87 -22.65 10.34
CA GLY A 55 -2.55 -23.00 10.88
C GLY A 55 -1.61 -23.69 9.88
N LEU A 56 -2.05 -23.92 8.63
CA LEU A 56 -1.18 -24.35 7.54
C LEU A 56 -0.40 -23.15 6.97
N SER A 57 0.75 -23.43 6.34
CA SER A 57 1.48 -22.42 5.57
C SER A 57 0.56 -21.83 4.50
N LEU A 58 0.65 -20.51 4.27
CA LEU A 58 -0.19 -19.79 3.31
C LEU A 58 -0.26 -20.59 2.00
N PRO A 59 -1.47 -21.01 1.55
CA PRO A 59 -1.60 -21.81 0.36
C PRO A 59 -1.39 -20.91 -0.86
N VAL A 60 -0.13 -20.60 -1.16
CA VAL A 60 0.27 -19.92 -2.38
C VAL A 60 0.59 -20.99 -3.40
N VAL A 61 -0.26 -21.12 -4.41
CA VAL A 61 -0.04 -22.04 -5.53
C VAL A 61 0.23 -21.19 -6.77
N SER A 62 1.42 -21.33 -7.35
CA SER A 62 1.85 -20.59 -8.55
C SER A 62 1.64 -19.07 -8.44
N GLY A 63 1.93 -18.49 -7.27
CA GLY A 63 1.80 -17.06 -7.02
C GLY A 63 0.36 -16.57 -6.76
N ILE A 64 -0.62 -17.47 -6.69
CA ILE A 64 -2.01 -17.17 -6.31
C ILE A 64 -2.20 -17.55 -4.84
N ALA A 65 -2.60 -16.57 -4.02
CA ALA A 65 -2.86 -16.76 -2.59
C ALA A 65 -4.36 -16.75 -2.29
N ASP A 66 -4.82 -17.56 -1.32
CA ASP A 66 -6.13 -17.36 -0.71
C ASP A 66 -6.08 -16.12 0.20
N GLU A 67 -6.63 -15.01 -0.30
CA GLU A 67 -6.65 -13.72 0.39
C GLU A 67 -7.26 -13.81 1.79
N ASN A 68 -8.19 -14.74 2.07
CA ASN A 68 -8.78 -14.86 3.40
C ASN A 68 -7.78 -15.41 4.43
N GLN A 69 -6.79 -16.18 3.97
CA GLN A 69 -5.72 -16.69 4.82
C GLN A 69 -4.58 -15.66 5.00
N VAL A 70 -4.40 -14.77 4.02
CA VAL A 70 -3.41 -13.67 4.05
C VAL A 70 -3.92 -12.49 4.89
N TYR A 71 -5.14 -12.02 4.61
CA TYR A 71 -5.74 -10.83 5.23
C TYR A 71 -6.75 -11.21 6.31
N LYS A 72 -6.27 -11.85 7.38
CA LYS A 72 -7.12 -12.21 8.52
C LYS A 72 -7.73 -10.96 9.14
N ARG A 73 -9.04 -10.99 9.38
CA ARG A 73 -9.80 -9.84 9.92
C ARG A 73 -9.16 -9.21 11.15
N GLU A 74 -8.77 -10.03 12.14
CA GLU A 74 -8.13 -9.55 13.38
C GLU A 74 -6.83 -8.80 13.10
N SER A 75 -5.99 -9.33 12.18
CA SER A 75 -4.76 -8.68 11.75
C SER A 75 -5.03 -7.35 11.06
N MET A 76 -6.02 -7.32 10.16
CA MET A 76 -6.41 -6.10 9.43
C MET A 76 -7.01 -5.04 10.36
N GLU A 77 -7.83 -5.44 11.34
CA GLU A 77 -8.41 -4.53 12.33
C GLU A 77 -7.34 -3.95 13.25
N ARG A 78 -6.36 -4.77 13.68
CA ARG A 78 -5.21 -4.30 14.46
C ARG A 78 -4.41 -3.25 13.69
N ILE A 79 -4.00 -3.57 12.46
CA ILE A 79 -3.21 -2.63 11.66
C ILE A 79 -4.02 -1.37 11.34
N ARG A 80 -5.31 -1.51 11.03
CA ARG A 80 -6.23 -0.38 10.81
C ARG A 80 -6.21 0.57 12.02
N ASN A 81 -6.37 0.05 13.23
CA ASN A 81 -6.44 0.88 14.43
C ASN A 81 -5.12 1.61 14.70
N GLU A 82 -3.99 1.02 14.33
CA GLU A 82 -2.66 1.63 14.45
C GLU A 82 -2.45 2.78 13.44
N ILE A 83 -2.87 2.59 12.18
CA ILE A 83 -2.61 3.57 11.10
C ILE A 83 -3.69 4.63 10.94
N LEU A 84 -4.93 4.38 11.40
CA LEU A 84 -6.04 5.31 11.22
C LEU A 84 -5.77 6.72 11.80
N PRO A 85 -5.09 6.88 12.96
CA PRO A 85 -4.67 8.20 13.45
C PRO A 85 -3.70 8.95 12.53
N TRP A 86 -2.94 8.24 11.68
CA TRP A 86 -1.94 8.82 10.78
C TRP A 86 -2.57 9.43 9.53
N ARG A 87 -3.79 9.00 9.16
CA ARG A 87 -4.54 9.45 7.99
C ARG A 87 -4.54 10.98 7.82
N LYS A 88 -4.82 11.71 8.91
CA LYS A 88 -4.86 13.19 8.90
C LYS A 88 -3.53 13.81 8.43
N HIS A 89 -2.40 13.20 8.75
CA HIS A 89 -1.07 13.68 8.35
C HIS A 89 -0.78 13.36 6.89
N PHE A 90 -1.22 12.20 6.39
CA PHE A 90 -1.12 11.84 4.98
C PHE A 90 -1.99 12.74 4.08
N GLU A 91 -3.24 12.98 4.48
CA GLU A 91 -4.15 13.88 3.76
C GLU A 91 -3.62 15.32 3.75
N LYS A 92 -3.17 15.81 4.91
CA LYS A 92 -2.66 17.19 5.03
C LYS A 92 -1.32 17.41 4.35
N SER A 93 -0.40 16.45 4.43
CA SER A 93 0.89 16.53 3.75
C SER A 93 0.75 16.47 2.23
N LYS A 94 -0.36 15.92 1.72
CA LYS A 94 -0.54 15.59 0.30
C LYS A 94 0.61 14.72 -0.22
N VAL A 95 1.06 13.79 0.62
CA VAL A 95 2.12 12.84 0.24
C VAL A 95 1.67 11.99 -0.93
N ARG A 96 2.62 11.70 -1.81
CA ARG A 96 2.44 10.81 -2.98
C ARG A 96 3.25 9.56 -2.75
N VAL A 97 2.64 8.41 -2.94
CA VAL A 97 3.20 7.12 -2.51
C VAL A 97 3.24 6.14 -3.68
N ALA A 98 4.31 5.36 -3.77
CA ALA A 98 4.35 4.12 -4.55
C ALA A 98 4.37 2.93 -3.58
N PHE A 99 3.66 1.85 -3.87
CA PHE A 99 3.48 0.74 -2.93
C PHE A 99 3.38 -0.62 -3.64
N ALA A 100 3.66 -1.73 -2.95
CA ALA A 100 3.41 -3.08 -3.48
C ALA A 100 1.95 -3.52 -3.31
N GLY A 101 1.45 -4.44 -4.14
CA GLY A 101 0.04 -4.82 -4.17
C GLY A 101 -0.51 -5.30 -2.82
N SER A 102 0.30 -6.01 -2.03
CA SER A 102 -0.07 -6.48 -0.69
C SER A 102 -0.42 -5.36 0.29
N GLU A 103 0.09 -4.16 0.02
CA GLU A 103 0.00 -2.99 0.91
C GLU A 103 -1.12 -2.03 0.51
N CYS A 104 -2.00 -2.43 -0.44
CA CYS A 104 -3.14 -1.63 -0.87
C CYS A 104 -4.06 -1.21 0.29
N PHE A 105 -4.16 -2.07 1.31
CA PHE A 105 -4.89 -1.79 2.53
C PHE A 105 -4.31 -0.59 3.31
N LEU A 106 -2.98 -0.46 3.40
CA LEU A 106 -2.34 0.67 4.07
C LEU A 106 -2.73 1.97 3.38
N ILE A 107 -2.62 1.98 2.05
CA ILE A 107 -2.97 3.12 1.22
C ILE A 107 -4.43 3.52 1.40
N TYR A 108 -5.34 2.56 1.44
CA TYR A 108 -6.77 2.82 1.63
C TYR A 108 -7.06 3.61 2.93
N TYR A 109 -6.38 3.27 4.03
CA TYR A 109 -6.60 3.94 5.31
C TYR A 109 -5.76 5.19 5.51
N LEU A 110 -4.54 5.24 4.97
CA LEU A 110 -3.67 6.40 5.04
C LEU A 110 -4.16 7.53 4.13
N ASN A 111 -4.81 7.21 3.01
CA ASN A 111 -5.40 8.17 2.07
C ASN A 111 -4.42 9.25 1.55
N PRO A 112 -3.27 8.87 0.95
CA PRO A 112 -2.37 9.83 0.30
C PRO A 112 -3.05 10.51 -0.91
N ILE A 113 -2.53 11.65 -1.36
CA ILE A 113 -3.12 12.37 -2.52
C ILE A 113 -2.99 11.60 -3.84
N LEU A 114 -1.96 10.75 -3.93
CA LEU A 114 -1.69 9.87 -5.07
C LEU A 114 -1.05 8.59 -4.57
N ALA A 115 -1.50 7.46 -5.08
CA ALA A 115 -0.91 6.16 -4.82
C ALA A 115 -0.73 5.35 -6.10
N ILE A 116 0.51 4.92 -6.37
CA ILE A 116 0.87 4.09 -7.53
C ILE A 116 1.25 2.70 -7.03
N GLU A 117 0.44 1.69 -7.37
CA GLU A 117 0.75 0.28 -7.10
C GLU A 117 1.86 -0.18 -8.05
N THR A 118 2.87 -0.86 -7.53
CA THR A 118 4.15 -1.04 -8.21
C THR A 118 4.41 -2.40 -8.85
N GLU A 119 3.64 -3.42 -8.51
CA GLU A 119 3.82 -4.77 -9.02
C GLU A 119 2.98 -5.01 -10.29
N THR A 120 1.74 -4.50 -10.29
CA THR A 120 0.77 -4.70 -11.39
C THR A 120 0.41 -3.41 -12.13
N GLY A 121 0.59 -2.26 -11.47
CA GLY A 121 0.28 -0.95 -12.00
C GLY A 121 -1.21 -0.64 -12.03
N LEU A 122 -2.07 -1.40 -11.35
CA LEU A 122 -3.52 -1.28 -11.49
C LEU A 122 -4.09 0.08 -11.08
N THR A 123 -3.36 0.86 -10.27
CA THR A 123 -3.79 2.21 -9.89
C THR A 123 -3.29 3.31 -10.83
N ASP A 124 -2.54 2.96 -11.88
CA ASP A 124 -2.02 3.91 -12.84
C ASP A 124 -2.27 3.47 -14.30
N PRO A 125 -2.97 4.28 -15.12
CA PRO A 125 -3.38 3.86 -16.45
C PRO A 125 -2.21 3.67 -17.43
N ILE A 126 -1.06 4.32 -17.21
CA ILE A 126 0.11 4.17 -18.08
C ILE A 126 0.77 2.83 -17.76
N ILE A 127 1.04 2.57 -16.48
CA ILE A 127 1.67 1.30 -16.06
C ILE A 127 0.74 0.10 -16.32
N ALA A 128 -0.56 0.27 -16.12
CA ALA A 128 -1.56 -0.76 -16.41
C ALA A 128 -1.50 -1.25 -17.87
N ARG A 129 -1.08 -0.40 -18.81
CA ARG A 129 -1.00 -0.73 -20.25
C ARG A 129 0.39 -1.14 -20.73
N THR A 130 1.41 -1.05 -19.87
CA THR A 130 2.77 -1.46 -20.25
C THR A 130 2.79 -2.96 -20.56
N GLU A 131 3.29 -3.30 -21.74
CA GLU A 131 3.53 -4.69 -22.12
C GLU A 131 4.66 -5.28 -21.27
N PHE A 132 4.52 -6.54 -20.89
CA PHE A 132 5.53 -7.27 -20.14
C PHE A 132 5.69 -8.69 -20.70
N LYS A 133 6.91 -9.22 -20.59
CA LYS A 133 7.27 -10.52 -21.18
C LYS A 133 7.06 -11.70 -20.24
N ASP A 134 7.05 -11.44 -18.94
CA ASP A 134 6.94 -12.47 -17.92
C ASP A 134 5.47 -12.85 -17.68
N LEU A 135 5.06 -13.99 -18.21
CA LEU A 135 3.73 -14.55 -18.05
C LEU A 135 3.63 -15.55 -16.89
N GLU A 136 4.71 -15.80 -16.14
CA GLU A 136 4.72 -16.79 -15.06
C GLU A 136 3.79 -16.39 -13.91
N ARG A 137 3.69 -15.07 -13.63
CA ARG A 137 2.76 -14.51 -12.66
C ARG A 137 1.88 -13.46 -13.32
N VAL A 138 0.61 -13.80 -13.53
CA VAL A 138 -0.40 -12.93 -14.15
C VAL A 138 -0.41 -11.57 -13.44
N GLY A 139 -0.05 -10.53 -14.19
CA GLY A 139 -0.05 -9.15 -13.71
C GLY A 139 1.18 -8.71 -12.92
N HIS A 140 2.07 -9.61 -12.47
CA HIS A 140 3.23 -9.27 -11.62
C HIS A 140 4.58 -9.17 -12.36
N GLY A 141 4.58 -9.28 -13.69
CA GLY A 141 5.79 -9.22 -14.52
C GLY A 141 6.22 -7.81 -14.93
N LYS A 142 5.58 -6.76 -14.40
CA LYS A 142 5.85 -5.37 -14.78
C LYS A 142 6.88 -4.76 -13.86
N SER A 143 8.04 -4.39 -14.41
CA SER A 143 8.99 -3.54 -13.70
C SER A 143 8.66 -2.08 -13.97
N ILE A 144 8.42 -1.30 -12.92
CA ILE A 144 8.19 0.14 -13.05
C ILE A 144 9.52 0.88 -12.90
N PRO A 145 9.93 1.67 -13.91
CA PRO A 145 11.15 2.45 -13.80
C PRO A 145 11.07 3.47 -12.67
N LEU A 146 12.08 3.53 -11.80
CA LEU A 146 12.19 4.56 -10.75
C LEU A 146 12.10 5.98 -11.31
N GLN A 147 12.62 6.19 -12.52
CA GLN A 147 12.56 7.47 -13.22
C GLN A 147 11.11 7.94 -13.44
N TYR A 148 10.20 7.02 -13.80
CA TYR A 148 8.79 7.33 -13.97
C TYR A 148 8.15 7.78 -12.65
N LEU A 149 8.46 7.09 -11.55
CA LEU A 149 7.98 7.46 -10.22
C LEU A 149 8.51 8.84 -9.78
N LYS A 150 9.76 9.18 -10.11
CA LYS A 150 10.34 10.51 -9.88
C LYS A 150 9.61 11.59 -10.69
N GLU A 151 9.30 11.34 -11.96
CA GLU A 151 8.54 12.27 -12.81
C GLU A 151 7.11 12.49 -12.30
N ARG A 152 6.51 11.47 -11.67
CA ARG A 152 5.22 11.57 -10.97
C ARG A 152 5.32 12.22 -9.60
N ASN A 153 6.52 12.64 -9.19
CA ASN A 153 6.83 13.27 -7.92
C ASN A 153 6.37 12.40 -6.73
N ILE A 154 6.64 11.09 -6.81
CA ILE A 154 6.41 10.18 -5.69
C ILE A 154 7.42 10.50 -4.58
N HIS A 155 6.91 10.68 -3.37
CA HIS A 155 7.72 11.01 -2.20
C HIS A 155 8.25 9.75 -1.50
N LEU A 156 7.36 8.78 -1.26
CA LEU A 156 7.67 7.56 -0.52
C LEU A 156 7.42 6.30 -1.36
N ILE A 157 8.31 5.32 -1.24
CA ILE A 157 8.12 3.97 -1.77
C ILE A 157 8.01 2.98 -0.61
N LEU A 158 6.91 2.23 -0.62
CA LEU A 158 6.48 1.29 0.40
C LEU A 158 6.59 -0.14 -0.14
N TYR A 159 7.46 -0.96 0.47
CA TYR A 159 7.55 -2.42 0.27
C TYR A 159 7.64 -2.91 -1.20
N SER A 160 8.19 -2.09 -2.10
CA SER A 160 8.25 -2.40 -3.53
C SER A 160 9.49 -3.23 -3.91
N ASN A 161 9.34 -4.14 -4.88
CA ASN A 161 10.45 -4.83 -5.53
C ASN A 161 11.19 -3.83 -6.44
N GLY A 162 12.28 -3.24 -5.93
CA GLY A 162 13.00 -2.17 -6.62
C GLY A 162 13.07 -0.86 -5.85
N LEU A 163 13.11 -0.93 -4.51
CA LEU A 163 13.49 0.22 -3.69
C LEU A 163 14.82 0.82 -4.18
N PRO A 164 14.96 2.15 -4.23
CA PRO A 164 16.24 2.77 -4.51
C PRO A 164 17.27 2.29 -3.48
N GLU A 165 18.53 2.25 -3.91
CA GLU A 165 19.64 1.89 -3.04
C GLU A 165 19.61 2.77 -1.77
N LYS A 166 19.86 2.15 -0.62
CA LYS A 166 19.86 2.85 0.65
C LYS A 166 21.03 3.84 0.66
N THR A 167 20.72 5.11 0.90
CA THR A 167 21.72 6.15 1.15
C THR A 167 21.65 6.61 2.60
N GLU A 168 22.57 7.48 2.99
CA GLU A 168 22.63 8.07 4.33
C GLU A 168 21.42 8.95 4.69
N TYR A 169 20.58 9.33 3.71
CA TYR A 169 19.50 10.30 3.90
C TYR A 169 18.13 9.88 3.36
N ASN A 170 18.02 8.77 2.60
CA ASN A 170 16.78 8.38 1.92
C ASN A 170 15.94 7.33 2.66
N GLU A 171 16.35 6.94 3.86
CA GLU A 171 15.61 5.99 4.68
C GLU A 171 14.51 6.71 5.48
N PHE A 172 13.29 6.18 5.42
CA PHE A 172 12.15 6.66 6.20
C PHE A 172 11.74 5.58 7.20
N LEU A 173 12.11 5.79 8.46
CA LEU A 173 11.87 4.86 9.55
C LEU A 173 10.43 4.97 10.05
N THR A 174 9.81 3.83 10.31
CA THR A 174 8.41 3.70 10.74
C THR A 174 8.29 3.16 12.17
N GLY A 175 9.38 3.19 12.93
CA GLY A 175 9.45 2.59 14.27
C GLY A 175 9.21 1.08 14.22
N ASN A 176 8.43 0.57 15.17
CA ASN A 176 8.11 -0.86 15.27
C ASN A 176 6.96 -1.31 14.36
N PHE A 177 6.36 -0.39 13.61
CA PHE A 177 5.23 -0.70 12.73
C PHE A 177 5.62 -1.61 11.57
N SER A 178 6.77 -1.32 10.96
CA SER A 178 7.22 -2.00 9.75
C SER A 178 8.70 -1.82 9.46
N THR A 179 9.18 -2.53 8.44
CA THR A 179 10.45 -2.24 7.79
C THR A 179 10.48 -0.79 7.26
N PRO A 180 11.66 -0.15 7.23
CA PRO A 180 11.79 1.20 6.71
C PRO A 180 11.29 1.34 5.27
N TRP A 181 10.67 2.47 4.98
CA TRP A 181 10.34 2.89 3.63
C TRP A 181 11.52 3.63 3.00
N ARG A 182 11.38 4.02 1.73
CA ARG A 182 12.36 4.87 1.04
C ARG A 182 11.75 6.18 0.60
N ILE A 183 12.52 7.25 0.78
CA ILE A 183 12.23 8.55 0.21
C ILE A 183 12.79 8.55 -1.21
N LEU A 184 11.90 8.71 -2.19
CA LEU A 184 12.30 8.85 -3.60
C LEU A 184 12.50 10.33 -3.97
N THR A 185 11.69 11.20 -3.38
CA THR A 185 11.78 12.65 -3.54
C THR A 185 11.46 13.33 -2.22
N TYR A 186 12.38 14.17 -1.76
CA TYR A 186 12.23 14.89 -0.51
C TYR A 186 11.46 16.18 -0.71
N SER A 187 10.46 16.40 0.15
CA SER A 187 9.71 17.64 0.22
C SER A 187 9.65 18.10 1.68
N PRO A 188 10.20 19.28 2.02
CA PRO A 188 10.18 19.79 3.41
C PRO A 188 8.79 19.86 4.01
N SER A 189 7.81 20.32 3.23
CA SER A 189 6.42 20.47 3.70
C SER A 189 5.77 19.12 3.97
N VAL A 190 6.04 18.11 3.14
CA VAL A 190 5.57 16.74 3.33
C VAL A 190 6.20 16.13 4.58
N MET A 191 7.53 16.18 4.68
CA MET A 191 8.25 15.57 5.81
C MET A 191 7.90 16.24 7.14
N LYS A 192 7.78 17.57 7.17
CA LYS A 192 7.35 18.31 8.38
C LYS A 192 5.98 17.87 8.90
N GLU A 193 5.07 17.46 8.03
CA GLU A 193 3.74 17.00 8.45
C GLU A 193 3.75 15.50 8.81
N LEU A 194 4.45 14.66 8.04
CA LEU A 194 4.55 13.22 8.33
C LEU A 194 5.33 12.92 9.62
N LEU A 195 6.40 13.66 9.89
CA LEU A 195 7.25 13.50 11.08
C LEU A 195 6.57 13.99 12.39
N LYS A 196 5.31 14.45 12.32
CA LYS A 196 4.48 14.64 13.52
C LYS A 196 3.98 13.32 14.09
N ILE A 197 4.05 12.25 13.31
CA ILE A 197 3.76 10.89 13.77
C ILE A 197 4.97 10.42 14.59
N PRO A 198 4.83 10.13 15.90
CA PRO A 198 5.99 9.88 16.76
C PRO A 198 6.83 8.65 16.37
N SER A 199 6.24 7.67 15.68
CA SER A 199 6.98 6.51 15.18
C SER A 199 7.84 6.83 13.95
N PHE A 200 7.54 7.93 13.25
CA PHE A 200 8.17 8.26 11.98
C PHE A 200 9.41 9.11 12.16
N HIS A 201 10.51 8.66 11.53
CA HIS A 201 11.79 9.37 11.56
C HIS A 201 12.42 9.35 10.18
N ALA A 202 13.04 10.46 9.80
CA ALA A 202 13.82 10.60 8.58
C ALA A 202 14.94 11.60 8.84
N VAL A 203 15.98 11.56 8.01
CA VAL A 203 17.01 12.59 8.04
C VAL A 203 16.41 13.93 7.62
N ASP A 204 16.66 14.97 8.41
CA ASP A 204 16.40 16.35 7.99
C ASP A 204 17.38 16.70 6.87
N PHE A 205 16.90 16.60 5.64
CA PHE A 205 17.74 16.76 4.47
C PHE A 205 18.28 18.19 4.30
N GLU A 206 17.58 19.21 4.82
CA GLU A 206 18.04 20.60 4.76
C GLU A 206 19.28 20.78 5.64
N SER A 207 19.23 20.28 6.87
CA SER A 207 20.35 20.28 7.80
C SER A 207 21.51 19.39 7.31
N TYR A 208 21.20 18.26 6.67
CA TYR A 208 22.19 17.40 6.04
C TYR A 208 22.91 18.16 4.90
N LEU A 209 22.18 18.84 4.01
CA LEU A 209 22.78 19.63 2.94
C LEU A 209 23.68 20.74 3.47
N ASP A 210 23.31 21.42 4.57
CA ASP A 210 24.14 22.47 5.15
C ASP A 210 25.44 21.91 5.73
N THR A 211 25.40 20.72 6.32
CA THR A 211 26.58 20.02 6.83
C THR A 211 27.45 19.48 5.69
N TYR A 212 26.82 18.92 4.65
CA TYR A 212 27.51 18.28 3.54
C TYR A 212 28.32 19.27 2.67
N ARG A 213 28.06 20.58 2.77
CA ARG A 213 28.81 21.63 2.07
C ARG A 213 30.33 21.50 2.25
N TYR A 214 30.78 21.09 3.44
CA TYR A 214 32.20 20.94 3.73
C TYR A 214 32.83 19.75 2.99
N GLU A 215 32.12 18.63 2.90
CA GLU A 215 32.56 17.45 2.15
C GLU A 215 32.46 17.70 0.64
N TYR A 216 31.40 18.37 0.19
CA TYR A 216 31.19 18.72 -1.21
C TYR A 216 32.37 19.50 -1.81
N ARG A 217 32.95 20.43 -1.04
CA ARG A 217 34.15 21.19 -1.45
C ARG A 217 35.42 20.33 -1.58
N LYS A 218 35.50 19.19 -0.90
CA LYS A 218 36.64 18.28 -1.00
C LYS A 218 36.57 17.37 -2.22
N LEU A 219 35.37 17.18 -2.78
CA LEU A 219 35.15 16.40 -4.00
C LEU A 219 35.81 17.07 -5.21
N ASN A 220 36.21 16.26 -6.18
CA ASN A 220 36.63 16.76 -7.49
C ASN A 220 35.43 17.19 -8.34
N VAL A 221 35.68 17.93 -9.43
CA VAL A 221 34.62 18.50 -10.29
C VAL A 221 33.64 17.44 -10.83
N THR A 222 34.12 16.26 -11.22
CA THR A 222 33.26 15.18 -11.72
C THR A 222 32.33 14.67 -10.62
N GLN A 223 32.87 14.38 -9.44
CA GLN A 223 32.10 13.94 -8.28
C GLN A 223 31.09 14.99 -7.81
N ARG A 224 31.44 16.28 -7.87
CA ARG A 224 30.51 17.37 -7.55
C ARG A 224 29.33 17.41 -8.53
N LYS A 225 29.59 17.26 -9.83
CA LYS A 225 28.53 17.18 -10.85
C LYS A 225 27.57 16.02 -10.60
N GLU A 226 28.12 14.84 -10.32
CA GLU A 226 27.32 13.65 -9.99
C GLU A 226 26.47 13.88 -8.74
N LYS A 227 27.09 14.38 -7.65
CA LYS A 227 26.40 14.62 -6.40
C LYS A 227 25.36 15.73 -6.48
N PHE A 228 25.64 16.79 -7.24
CA PHE A 228 24.65 17.84 -7.51
C PHE A 228 23.46 17.29 -8.31
N SER A 229 23.70 16.45 -9.31
CA SER A 229 22.61 15.82 -10.07
C SER A 229 21.73 14.93 -9.18
N GLU A 230 22.35 14.19 -8.25
CA GLU A 230 21.65 13.42 -7.22
C GLU A 230 20.78 14.32 -6.33
N PHE A 231 21.34 15.39 -5.75
CA PHE A 231 20.60 16.33 -4.92
C PHE A 231 19.53 17.10 -5.68
N ASP A 232 19.76 17.43 -6.95
CA ASP A 232 18.77 18.09 -7.80
C ASP A 232 17.60 17.15 -8.06
N SER A 233 17.86 15.90 -8.44
CA SER A 233 16.80 14.90 -8.62
C SER A 233 16.04 14.59 -7.32
N TYR A 234 16.71 14.58 -6.17
CA TYR A 234 16.13 14.16 -4.90
C TYR A 234 15.37 15.30 -4.20
N TYR A 235 15.85 16.54 -4.30
CA TYR A 235 15.37 17.67 -3.51
C TYR A 235 15.14 18.94 -4.35
N PHE A 236 16.16 19.45 -5.06
CA PHE A 236 16.06 20.79 -5.64
C PHE A 236 15.09 20.91 -6.81
N LYS A 237 14.93 19.88 -7.64
CA LYS A 237 14.03 19.88 -8.80
C LYS A 237 12.58 20.20 -8.44
N ASN A 238 12.17 19.79 -7.25
CA ASN A 238 10.80 19.95 -6.75
C ASN A 238 10.71 20.94 -5.57
N GLY A 239 11.84 21.52 -5.17
CA GLY A 239 11.96 22.37 -3.98
C GLY A 239 11.91 23.87 -4.29
N GLU A 240 11.53 24.65 -3.28
CA GLU A 240 11.54 26.13 -3.33
C GLU A 240 12.89 26.74 -2.91
N ASP A 241 13.85 25.91 -2.47
CA ASP A 241 15.12 26.33 -1.89
C ASP A 241 16.18 26.69 -2.95
N LYS A 242 15.96 27.85 -3.57
CA LYS A 242 16.87 28.42 -4.57
C LYS A 242 18.26 28.73 -4.01
N ASN A 243 18.34 29.19 -2.76
CA ASN A 243 19.59 29.62 -2.16
C ASN A 243 20.58 28.46 -1.98
N ARG A 244 20.12 27.31 -1.42
CA ARG A 244 20.98 26.14 -1.31
C ARG A 244 21.34 25.58 -2.69
N ARG A 245 20.37 25.54 -3.62
CA ARG A 245 20.62 25.07 -4.99
C ARG A 245 21.71 25.88 -5.69
N GLU A 246 21.60 27.20 -5.66
CA GLU A 246 22.58 28.13 -6.26
C GLU A 246 23.95 27.98 -5.63
N TRP A 247 24.02 27.80 -4.31
CA TRP A 247 25.30 27.54 -3.64
C TRP A 247 25.98 26.27 -4.19
N TYR A 248 25.25 25.15 -4.29
CA TYR A 248 25.82 23.91 -4.81
C TYR A 248 26.22 24.01 -6.29
N GLN A 249 25.43 24.71 -7.09
CA GLN A 249 25.70 24.93 -8.51
C GLN A 249 26.92 25.82 -8.73
N ASN A 250 27.10 26.88 -7.93
CA ASN A 250 28.25 27.79 -8.03
C ASN A 250 29.56 27.15 -7.53
N ASN A 251 29.49 26.00 -6.85
CA ASN A 251 30.65 25.27 -6.34
C ASN A 251 30.93 23.97 -7.14
N LEU A 252 30.37 23.81 -8.34
CA LEU A 252 30.67 22.71 -9.26
C LEU A 252 32.14 22.69 -9.72
#